data_AF-U3N103-F1
#
_entry.id   AF-U3N103-F1
#
_cell.length_a   1.000
_cell.length_b   1.000
_cell.length_c   1.000
_cell.angle_alpha   90.00
_cell.angle_beta   90.00
_cell.angle_gamma   90.00
#
_symmetry.space_group_name_H-M   'P 1'
#
loop_
_entity.id
_entity.type
_entity.pdbx_description
1 polymer ?
#
loop_
_entity_poly.entity_id
_entity_poly.type
_entity_poly.pdbx_seq_one_letter_code
_entity_poly.pdbx_strand_id
1 'polypeptide(L)'
;MLVQSLLLPVLASCVTAVRVSVAQSGGNVTTNLQYGAMEEEINHCGEGGLYAELIRNRAFQGSSMFPSTVDAWSAVGGAGLLLQNLSNPLSSALPTSVRVQGKGTGSYTGNFTASLQSANGDVFASTQIVSDSRAEDWMQHTFTLHPDRKADNTSNHFVLTFDASQAEGGALDFNLISLFPPTWNDRPNGMRRDLMKALQELGPKFLRFPGGNNLEGQTIADRWKWNETIGPLKDRPGRATTWGYEETSGMGLVEYMEWCDDLNMGPILAVWGGFALNGGAVPEAEIGFYVQDALDELELLTGSTDTKYGALRAKYGHPEPWKIRFVEVGNEDNLNGGLDTYLSYRFSAFYDAITAKYPEIQVVASTINMTLPGTAGGDYHTYDIPDNFVSNFGKFDNYTREHPILLGEIAVTEFNNEEKGINWTDKHFTLYPFWLGSVAEAVFLLGAERNADLIIGTTYAPFLMNLDSYEWSSTMIGFNSDPDKTSKSTSWHVYKLFNDHHMTHTLPATSDSDFGPLYYATGMNNQTNAHIFKAAVYNSTEAVPVSLSFEGIGRGAMAELTILTAPNEVAMNGVDGANIVKTKTTKIKAGKQGIFSFKLPSLSVAVPETR
;
A
#
# COMPACT_ATOMS: atom_id res chain seq x y z
N MET A 1 24.02 -11.28 -74.35
CA MET A 1 23.09 -10.91 -73.27
C MET A 1 23.81 -11.09 -71.95
N LEU A 2 24.31 -9.99 -71.37
CA LEU A 2 24.81 -9.92 -69.99
C LEU A 2 23.84 -9.00 -69.24
N VAL A 3 23.20 -9.51 -68.18
CA VAL A 3 22.37 -8.72 -67.27
C VAL A 3 23.25 -8.35 -66.08
N GLN A 4 23.52 -7.06 -65.92
CA GLN A 4 24.19 -6.48 -64.75
C GLN A 4 23.21 -6.46 -63.57
N SER A 5 23.55 -7.16 -62.49
CA SER A 5 22.91 -7.01 -61.19
C SER A 5 23.49 -5.78 -60.48
N LEU A 6 22.70 -4.71 -60.34
CA LEU A 6 23.02 -3.61 -59.43
C LEU A 6 22.77 -4.07 -57.98
N LEU A 7 23.82 -4.11 -57.16
CA LEU A 7 23.68 -4.06 -55.70
C LEU A 7 23.33 -2.62 -55.30
N LEU A 8 22.16 -2.41 -54.69
CA LEU A 8 21.91 -1.20 -53.91
C LEU A 8 22.68 -1.30 -52.57
N PRO A 9 23.44 -0.26 -52.17
CA PRO A 9 23.98 -0.18 -50.83
C PRO A 9 22.84 0.12 -49.85
N VAL A 10 22.69 -0.74 -48.83
CA VAL A 10 21.85 -0.46 -47.67
C VAL A 10 22.51 0.70 -46.91
N LEU A 11 21.96 1.90 -47.03
CA LEU A 11 22.30 3.02 -46.16
C LEU A 11 21.80 2.67 -44.75
N ALA A 12 22.73 2.28 -43.86
CA ALA A 12 22.44 2.23 -42.44
C ALA A 12 22.11 3.67 -41.99
N SER A 13 20.88 3.91 -41.52
CA SER A 13 20.52 5.17 -40.88
C SER A 13 21.35 5.32 -39.61
N CYS A 14 22.30 6.25 -39.60
CA CYS A 14 22.98 6.63 -38.37
C CYS A 14 21.98 7.38 -37.49
N VAL A 15 21.44 6.73 -36.47
CA VAL A 15 20.62 7.39 -35.44
C VAL A 15 21.50 8.37 -34.68
N THR A 16 21.16 9.65 -34.76
CA THR A 16 21.85 10.71 -34.03
C THR A 16 21.53 10.59 -32.54
N ALA A 17 22.54 10.79 -31.68
CA ALA A 17 22.31 10.79 -30.22
C ALA A 17 21.45 11.97 -29.78
N VAL A 18 20.48 11.73 -28.90
CA VAL A 18 19.74 12.79 -28.20
C VAL A 18 20.71 13.48 -27.25
N ARG A 19 20.92 14.79 -27.42
CA ARG A 19 21.85 15.56 -26.60
C ARG A 19 21.08 16.28 -25.51
N VAL A 20 21.43 15.98 -24.26
CA VAL A 20 20.85 16.64 -23.08
C VAL A 20 21.95 17.38 -22.32
N SER A 21 21.71 18.66 -22.08
CA SER A 21 22.58 19.52 -21.26
C SER A 21 21.80 19.97 -20.03
N VAL A 22 22.30 19.62 -18.85
CA VAL A 22 21.66 19.91 -17.56
C VAL A 22 22.38 21.09 -16.91
N ALA A 23 21.63 22.11 -16.52
CA ALA A 23 22.15 23.30 -15.86
C ALA A 23 22.64 22.99 -14.45
N GLN A 24 23.57 23.78 -13.92
CA GLN A 24 24.10 23.60 -12.55
C GLN A 24 23.11 24.06 -11.46
N SER A 25 22.13 24.90 -11.80
CA SER A 25 21.17 25.47 -10.85
C SER A 25 19.87 25.91 -11.54
N GLY A 26 18.91 26.41 -10.75
CA GLY A 26 17.67 27.00 -11.26
C GLY A 26 16.46 26.05 -11.28
N GLY A 27 16.56 24.88 -10.66
CA GLY A 27 15.43 23.98 -10.48
C GLY A 27 14.81 24.08 -9.09
N ASN A 28 13.88 23.18 -8.80
CA ASN A 28 12.98 23.24 -7.68
C ASN A 28 13.42 22.32 -6.54
N VAL A 29 13.20 22.76 -5.29
CA VAL A 29 13.38 21.90 -4.10
C VAL A 29 12.31 20.81 -4.14
N THR A 30 12.69 19.57 -3.85
CA THR A 30 11.73 18.47 -3.77
C THR A 30 11.23 18.30 -2.34
N THR A 31 10.03 17.71 -2.18
CA THR A 31 9.43 17.45 -0.85
C THR A 31 10.18 16.42 -0.02
N ASN A 32 11.11 15.68 -0.63
CA ASN A 32 11.70 14.44 -0.14
C ASN A 32 10.70 13.30 0.15
N LEU A 33 9.46 13.40 -0.36
CA LEU A 33 8.39 12.42 -0.19
C LEU A 33 7.97 11.78 -1.51
N GLN A 34 8.85 11.73 -2.52
CA GLN A 34 8.48 11.41 -3.91
C GLN A 34 7.72 10.09 -4.05
N TYR A 35 8.10 9.05 -3.31
CA TYR A 35 7.53 7.70 -3.42
C TYR A 35 7.07 7.19 -2.06
N GLY A 36 5.79 6.86 -1.95
CA GLY A 36 5.16 6.34 -0.73
C GLY A 36 4.53 4.95 -0.91
N ALA A 37 3.82 4.53 0.12
CA ALA A 37 2.86 3.43 0.08
C ALA A 37 1.44 3.97 0.37
N MET A 38 0.43 3.31 -0.20
CA MET A 38 -0.98 3.56 0.09
C MET A 38 -1.55 2.25 0.61
N GLU A 39 -2.32 2.30 1.68
CA GLU A 39 -2.97 1.11 2.23
C GLU A 39 -4.44 1.40 2.54
N GLU A 40 -5.27 0.45 2.11
CA GLU A 40 -6.66 0.23 2.53
C GLU A 40 -6.88 -1.29 2.63
N GLU A 41 -7.85 -1.80 3.40
CA GLU A 41 -8.14 -3.24 3.45
C GLU A 41 -8.85 -3.72 2.17
N ILE A 42 -8.07 -4.08 1.15
CA ILE A 42 -8.47 -4.65 -0.13
C ILE A 42 -7.61 -5.88 -0.43
N ASN A 43 -8.11 -6.89 -1.13
CA ASN A 43 -7.32 -8.07 -1.51
C ASN A 43 -6.72 -8.86 -0.33
N HIS A 44 -7.32 -8.78 0.86
CA HIS A 44 -6.74 -9.34 2.07
C HIS A 44 -5.30 -8.84 2.34
N CYS A 45 -5.05 -7.57 2.06
CA CYS A 45 -3.73 -6.97 2.23
C CYS A 45 -3.38 -6.70 3.70
N GLY A 46 -4.35 -6.41 4.55
CA GLY A 46 -4.19 -6.36 6.00
C GLY A 46 -4.51 -7.73 6.57
N GLU A 47 -5.80 -8.07 6.67
CA GLU A 47 -6.34 -9.33 7.18
C GLU A 47 -6.01 -10.52 6.26
N GLY A 48 -5.05 -11.35 6.68
CA GLY A 48 -4.51 -12.45 5.86
C GLY A 48 -3.26 -12.06 5.06
N GLY A 49 -2.81 -10.81 5.19
CA GLY A 49 -1.65 -10.25 4.51
C GLY A 49 -0.62 -9.68 5.48
N LEU A 50 -0.50 -8.36 5.49
CA LEU A 50 0.47 -7.59 6.26
C LEU A 50 0.22 -7.73 7.76
N TYR A 51 -1.03 -7.84 8.20
CA TYR A 51 -1.35 -8.21 9.58
C TYR A 51 -1.02 -9.69 9.81
N ALA A 52 -0.17 -10.00 10.79
CA ALA A 52 0.42 -11.33 10.89
C ALA A 52 -0.48 -12.41 11.53
N GLU A 53 -1.75 -12.11 11.83
CA GLU A 53 -2.70 -13.11 12.32
C GLU A 53 -2.87 -14.25 11.30
N LEU A 54 -2.73 -15.50 11.76
CA LEU A 54 -2.87 -16.68 10.91
C LEU A 54 -4.27 -17.29 10.94
N ILE A 55 -5.06 -16.98 11.97
CA ILE A 55 -6.42 -17.51 12.13
C ILE A 55 -7.42 -16.59 11.42
N ARG A 56 -7.93 -17.04 10.28
CA ARG A 56 -9.08 -16.40 9.64
C ARG A 56 -10.34 -16.59 10.48
N ASN A 57 -11.18 -15.57 10.55
CA ASN A 57 -12.44 -15.60 11.33
C ASN A 57 -12.18 -15.97 12.82
N ARG A 58 -11.17 -15.37 13.43
CA ARG A 58 -10.68 -15.70 14.77
C ARG A 58 -11.67 -15.48 15.92
N ALA A 59 -12.62 -14.58 15.73
CA ALA A 59 -13.52 -14.14 16.80
C ALA A 59 -15.01 -14.13 16.39
N PHE A 60 -15.36 -14.75 15.24
CA PHE A 60 -16.74 -14.83 14.75
C PHE A 60 -17.40 -13.45 14.61
N GLN A 61 -16.58 -12.43 14.35
CA GLN A 61 -17.04 -11.08 14.06
C GLN A 61 -17.93 -11.11 12.82
N GLY A 62 -18.90 -10.22 12.80
CA GLY A 62 -19.87 -10.16 11.73
C GLY A 62 -20.70 -8.90 11.83
N SER A 63 -21.18 -8.49 10.67
CA SER A 63 -21.96 -7.30 10.45
C SER A 63 -23.32 -7.65 9.85
N SER A 64 -24.15 -6.65 9.60
CA SER A 64 -25.39 -6.87 8.84
C SER A 64 -25.14 -7.31 7.40
N MET A 65 -23.98 -6.95 6.83
CA MET A 65 -23.60 -7.31 5.46
C MET A 65 -22.96 -8.70 5.41
N PHE A 66 -22.10 -9.01 6.38
CA PHE A 66 -21.44 -10.31 6.52
C PHE A 66 -21.75 -10.87 7.91
N PRO A 67 -22.88 -11.57 8.09
CA PRO A 67 -23.25 -12.14 9.39
C PRO A 67 -22.20 -13.11 9.90
N SER A 68 -22.07 -13.23 11.22
CA SER A 68 -21.13 -14.18 11.85
C SER A 68 -21.31 -15.60 11.31
N THR A 69 -20.20 -16.23 10.91
CA THR A 69 -20.16 -17.61 10.41
C THR A 69 -19.12 -18.44 11.13
N VAL A 70 -19.13 -19.76 10.88
CA VAL A 70 -18.02 -20.66 11.26
C VAL A 70 -17.06 -20.89 10.09
N ASP A 71 -17.04 -20.00 9.09
CA ASP A 71 -16.14 -20.16 7.95
C ASP A 71 -14.69 -20.18 8.43
N ALA A 72 -13.85 -20.99 7.75
CA ALA A 72 -12.49 -21.36 8.16
C ALA A 72 -12.38 -22.32 9.36
N TRP A 73 -13.50 -22.67 10.03
CA TRP A 73 -13.51 -23.64 11.11
C TRP A 73 -14.17 -24.95 10.69
N SER A 74 -13.57 -26.07 11.11
CA SER A 74 -14.11 -27.42 10.92
C SER A 74 -14.07 -28.19 12.23
N ALA A 75 -15.12 -28.95 12.51
CA ALA A 75 -15.15 -29.80 13.70
C ALA A 75 -14.18 -30.98 13.59
N VAL A 76 -13.58 -31.34 14.72
CA VAL A 76 -12.72 -32.54 14.87
C VAL A 76 -13.46 -33.59 15.68
N GLY A 77 -13.23 -34.88 15.40
CA GLY A 77 -13.76 -35.98 16.21
C GLY A 77 -15.28 -36.13 16.23
N GLY A 78 -15.99 -35.56 15.23
CA GLY A 78 -17.45 -35.59 15.16
C GLY A 78 -18.15 -34.56 16.05
N ALA A 79 -17.43 -33.56 16.57
CA ALA A 79 -18.03 -32.44 17.29
C ALA A 79 -18.98 -31.62 16.40
N GLY A 80 -19.88 -30.85 17.03
CA GLY A 80 -20.67 -29.82 16.35
C GLY A 80 -20.13 -28.44 16.70
N LEU A 81 -20.16 -27.53 15.72
CA LEU A 81 -19.89 -26.10 15.92
C LEU A 81 -21.20 -25.34 15.83
N LEU A 82 -21.54 -24.57 16.86
CA LEU A 82 -22.76 -23.77 16.89
C LEU A 82 -22.42 -22.35 17.34
N LEU A 83 -22.71 -21.35 16.50
CA LEU A 83 -22.64 -19.96 16.92
C LEU A 83 -23.76 -19.62 17.88
N GLN A 84 -23.46 -18.80 18.88
CA GLN A 84 -24.42 -18.34 19.86
C GLN A 84 -24.02 -16.98 20.43
N ASN A 85 -25.04 -16.20 20.79
CA ASN A 85 -24.88 -14.97 21.55
C ASN A 85 -25.21 -15.28 23.01
N LEU A 86 -24.18 -15.32 23.85
CA LEU A 86 -24.33 -15.62 25.28
C LEU A 86 -24.88 -14.41 26.04
N SER A 87 -25.50 -14.65 27.19
CA SER A 87 -25.88 -13.56 28.11
C SER A 87 -24.66 -12.86 28.71
N ASN A 88 -23.53 -13.57 28.82
CA ASN A 88 -22.23 -13.05 29.20
C ASN A 88 -21.21 -13.28 28.06
N PRO A 89 -21.21 -12.43 27.01
CA PRO A 89 -20.26 -12.57 25.91
C PRO A 89 -18.83 -12.22 26.36
N LEU A 90 -17.82 -12.53 25.53
CA LEU A 90 -16.42 -12.17 25.83
C LEU A 90 -16.27 -10.66 26.05
N SER A 91 -16.99 -9.88 25.24
CA SER A 91 -17.17 -8.44 25.41
C SER A 91 -18.43 -8.00 24.66
N SER A 92 -18.82 -6.72 24.80
CA SER A 92 -19.86 -6.14 23.94
C SER A 92 -19.45 -6.01 22.48
N ALA A 93 -18.13 -5.96 22.20
CA ALA A 93 -17.60 -5.88 20.84
C ALA A 93 -17.55 -7.27 20.16
N LEU A 94 -17.41 -8.34 20.94
CA LEU A 94 -17.37 -9.73 20.47
C LEU A 94 -18.54 -10.53 21.08
N PRO A 95 -19.80 -10.26 20.66
CA PRO A 95 -20.98 -10.87 21.26
C PRO A 95 -21.17 -12.35 20.88
N THR A 96 -20.64 -12.77 19.74
CA THR A 96 -20.85 -14.10 19.16
C THR A 96 -19.69 -15.02 19.47
N SER A 97 -19.99 -16.19 20.03
CA SER A 97 -19.00 -17.23 20.36
C SER A 97 -19.37 -18.54 19.67
N VAL A 98 -18.38 -19.42 19.47
CA VAL A 98 -18.64 -20.78 18.99
C VAL A 98 -18.74 -21.75 20.15
N ARG A 99 -19.84 -22.50 20.22
CA ARG A 99 -19.98 -23.67 21.08
C ARG A 99 -19.43 -24.89 20.36
N VAL A 100 -18.51 -25.60 21.02
CA VAL A 100 -18.02 -26.90 20.58
C VAL A 100 -18.73 -27.97 21.39
N GLN A 101 -19.67 -28.66 20.74
CA GLN A 101 -20.45 -29.79 21.28
C GLN A 101 -21.38 -29.45 22.47
N GLY A 102 -22.36 -30.33 22.77
CA GLY A 102 -23.05 -30.36 24.06
C GLY A 102 -23.96 -29.18 24.44
N LYS A 103 -24.32 -29.11 25.74
CA LYS A 103 -25.11 -28.05 26.40
C LYS A 103 -24.53 -27.78 27.80
N GLY A 104 -23.31 -27.29 27.84
CA GLY A 104 -22.52 -27.06 29.05
C GLY A 104 -22.54 -25.62 29.55
N THR A 105 -21.97 -25.43 30.73
CA THR A 105 -21.88 -24.15 31.48
C THR A 105 -20.52 -23.46 31.30
N GLY A 106 -19.53 -24.13 30.71
CA GLY A 106 -18.16 -23.63 30.53
C GLY A 106 -17.11 -24.16 31.53
N SER A 107 -17.51 -24.93 32.54
CA SER A 107 -16.58 -25.52 33.52
C SER A 107 -15.70 -26.61 32.92
N TYR A 108 -14.37 -26.48 33.04
CA TYR A 108 -13.40 -27.47 32.56
C TYR A 108 -12.11 -27.47 33.39
N THR A 109 -11.74 -28.64 33.91
CA THR A 109 -10.52 -28.86 34.73
C THR A 109 -9.51 -29.80 34.05
N GLY A 110 -9.61 -29.93 32.72
CA GLY A 110 -8.75 -30.78 31.91
C GLY A 110 -7.67 -30.01 31.14
N ASN A 111 -7.15 -30.64 30.09
CA ASN A 111 -6.14 -30.05 29.21
C ASN A 111 -6.69 -29.85 27.80
N PHE A 112 -6.47 -28.67 27.23
CA PHE A 112 -6.55 -28.50 25.79
C PHE A 112 -5.28 -29.03 25.12
N THR A 113 -5.42 -29.61 23.94
CA THR A 113 -4.29 -29.87 23.04
C THR A 113 -4.38 -28.88 21.89
N ALA A 114 -3.38 -28.00 21.77
CA ALA A 114 -3.22 -27.11 20.63
C ALA A 114 -2.10 -27.63 19.73
N SER A 115 -2.30 -27.63 18.42
CA SER A 115 -1.34 -28.19 17.47
C SER A 115 -1.38 -27.54 16.08
N LEU A 116 -0.27 -27.63 15.37
CA LEU A 116 -0.17 -27.34 13.93
C LEU A 116 -0.07 -28.66 13.18
N GLN A 117 -0.98 -28.87 12.23
CA GLN A 117 -1.10 -30.13 11.50
C GLN A 117 -1.14 -29.92 9.99
N SER A 118 -0.60 -30.84 9.22
CA SER A 118 -0.85 -30.88 7.77
C SER A 118 -2.31 -31.24 7.48
N ALA A 119 -2.79 -30.98 6.27
CA ALA A 119 -4.11 -31.42 5.83
C ALA A 119 -4.33 -32.95 5.92
N ASN A 120 -3.25 -33.75 6.00
CA ASN A 120 -3.30 -35.20 6.14
C ASN A 120 -3.12 -35.70 7.58
N GLY A 121 -2.97 -34.78 8.56
CA GLY A 121 -2.87 -35.09 9.99
C GLY A 121 -1.44 -35.24 10.53
N ASP A 122 -0.41 -34.93 9.75
CA ASP A 122 0.96 -34.89 10.30
C ASP A 122 1.09 -33.72 11.27
N VAL A 123 1.51 -34.00 12.50
CA VAL A 123 1.70 -32.96 13.52
C VAL A 123 3.10 -32.37 13.42
N PHE A 124 3.19 -31.05 13.26
CA PHE A 124 4.44 -30.30 13.27
C PHE A 124 4.77 -29.72 14.64
N ALA A 125 3.75 -29.29 15.39
CA ALA A 125 3.88 -28.79 16.74
C ALA A 125 2.66 -29.19 17.56
N SER A 126 2.83 -29.47 18.84
CA SER A 126 1.73 -29.69 19.77
C SER A 126 2.12 -29.29 21.18
N THR A 127 1.16 -28.80 21.96
CA THR A 127 1.32 -28.48 23.37
C THR A 127 0.04 -28.78 24.16
N GLN A 128 0.21 -29.06 25.45
CA GLN A 128 -0.88 -29.22 26.41
C GLN A 128 -1.09 -27.92 27.18
N ILE A 129 -2.33 -27.48 27.28
CA ILE A 129 -2.72 -26.25 27.96
C ILE A 129 -3.65 -26.64 29.10
N VAL A 130 -3.16 -26.52 30.33
CA VAL A 130 -3.95 -26.80 31.53
C VAL A 130 -5.02 -25.71 31.69
N SER A 131 -6.26 -26.11 31.95
CA SER A 131 -7.37 -25.21 32.21
C SER A 131 -8.00 -25.45 33.59
N ASP A 132 -8.52 -24.37 34.16
CA ASP A 132 -9.40 -24.35 35.33
C ASP A 132 -10.55 -23.37 35.05
N SER A 133 -11.15 -23.49 33.86
CA SER A 133 -12.26 -22.61 33.47
C SER A 133 -13.48 -22.91 34.33
N ARG A 134 -14.20 -21.84 34.68
CA ARG A 134 -15.36 -21.90 35.58
C ARG A 134 -16.62 -21.57 34.81
N ALA A 135 -17.75 -22.08 35.31
CA ALA A 135 -19.05 -21.77 34.74
C ALA A 135 -19.24 -20.25 34.60
N GLU A 136 -19.69 -19.83 33.43
CA GLU A 136 -20.04 -18.43 33.12
C GLU A 136 -18.88 -17.41 33.15
N ASP A 137 -17.64 -17.84 33.37
CA ASP A 137 -16.44 -16.99 33.36
C ASP A 137 -15.57 -17.23 32.11
N TRP A 138 -15.07 -16.15 31.50
CA TRP A 138 -14.11 -16.23 30.40
C TRP A 138 -12.68 -16.36 30.93
N MET A 139 -11.94 -17.37 30.44
CA MET A 139 -10.54 -17.59 30.75
C MET A 139 -9.70 -17.50 29.47
N GLN A 140 -8.69 -16.63 29.47
CA GLN A 140 -7.71 -16.57 28.38
C GLN A 140 -6.59 -17.57 28.64
N HIS A 141 -6.22 -18.30 27.59
CA HIS A 141 -5.05 -19.16 27.59
C HIS A 141 -3.99 -18.61 26.64
N THR A 142 -2.73 -18.69 27.04
CA THR A 142 -1.58 -18.30 26.21
C THR A 142 -0.60 -19.48 26.15
N PHE A 143 -0.10 -19.76 24.97
CA PHE A 143 0.81 -20.88 24.73
C PHE A 143 1.73 -20.57 23.55
N THR A 144 2.79 -21.36 23.40
CA THR A 144 3.72 -21.27 22.27
C THR A 144 3.83 -22.63 21.61
N LEU A 145 3.84 -22.63 20.28
CA LEU A 145 4.07 -23.82 19.47
C LEU A 145 5.44 -23.72 18.81
N HIS A 146 6.23 -24.79 18.90
CA HIS A 146 7.54 -24.89 18.26
C HIS A 146 7.49 -26.03 17.25
N PRO A 147 7.30 -25.73 15.95
CA PRO A 147 7.37 -26.74 14.89
C PRO A 147 8.71 -27.48 14.92
N ASP A 148 8.67 -28.81 14.88
CA ASP A 148 9.86 -29.66 14.84
C ASP A 148 10.55 -29.66 13.48
N ARG A 149 9.80 -29.34 12.42
CA ARG A 149 10.26 -29.18 11.03
C ARG A 149 9.37 -28.20 10.26
N LYS A 150 9.89 -27.70 9.12
CA LYS A 150 9.12 -26.94 8.14
C LYS A 150 8.11 -27.89 7.44
N ALA A 151 6.89 -27.43 7.22
CA ALA A 151 5.91 -28.14 6.41
C ALA A 151 6.29 -28.12 4.91
N ASP A 152 5.86 -29.13 4.16
CA ASP A 152 6.19 -29.23 2.73
C ASP A 152 5.45 -28.21 1.85
N ASN A 153 4.33 -27.68 2.33
CA ASN A 153 3.50 -26.66 1.68
C ASN A 153 2.68 -25.89 2.74
N THR A 154 1.78 -25.01 2.29
CA THR A 154 0.94 -24.15 3.14
C THR A 154 -0.41 -24.75 3.50
N SER A 155 -0.77 -25.94 3.01
CA SER A 155 -2.03 -26.62 3.33
C SER A 155 -1.98 -27.28 4.72
N ASN A 156 -2.01 -26.43 5.75
CA ASN A 156 -1.90 -26.79 7.16
C ASN A 156 -2.98 -26.09 7.98
N HIS A 157 -3.27 -26.63 9.16
CA HIS A 157 -4.33 -26.15 10.04
C HIS A 157 -3.82 -26.02 11.48
N PHE A 158 -4.33 -24.99 12.17
CA PHE A 158 -4.35 -24.96 13.62
C PHE A 158 -5.48 -25.86 14.13
N VAL A 159 -5.19 -26.72 15.11
CA VAL A 159 -6.16 -27.65 15.69
C VAL A 159 -6.13 -27.53 17.20
N LEU A 160 -7.31 -27.29 17.78
CA LEU A 160 -7.55 -27.24 19.23
C LEU A 160 -8.54 -28.35 19.62
N THR A 161 -8.17 -29.21 20.57
CA THR A 161 -9.05 -30.29 21.08
C THR A 161 -9.06 -30.33 22.60
N PHE A 162 -10.09 -30.93 23.18
CA PHE A 162 -10.23 -31.19 24.61
C PHE A 162 -10.99 -32.49 24.85
N ASP A 163 -10.85 -33.07 26.05
CA ASP A 163 -11.65 -34.21 26.47
C ASP A 163 -13.04 -33.75 26.94
N ALA A 164 -14.06 -33.94 26.08
CA ALA A 164 -15.43 -33.56 26.38
C ALA A 164 -16.02 -34.27 27.62
N SER A 165 -15.47 -35.43 28.03
CA SER A 165 -15.92 -36.10 29.26
C SER A 165 -15.53 -35.36 30.54
N GLN A 166 -14.59 -34.42 30.44
CA GLN A 166 -14.13 -33.56 31.53
C GLN A 166 -14.77 -32.17 31.51
N ALA A 167 -15.62 -31.87 30.52
CA ALA A 167 -16.40 -30.63 30.44
C ALA A 167 -17.83 -30.88 30.93
N GLU A 168 -18.34 -30.00 31.79
CA GLU A 168 -19.74 -30.08 32.22
C GLU A 168 -20.68 -29.96 31.01
N GLY A 169 -21.58 -30.92 30.83
CA GLY A 169 -22.48 -30.95 29.67
C GLY A 169 -21.79 -31.19 28.31
N GLY A 170 -20.49 -31.55 28.33
CA GLY A 170 -19.69 -31.87 27.15
C GLY A 170 -19.53 -30.71 26.17
N ALA A 171 -19.61 -29.46 26.64
CA ALA A 171 -19.56 -28.27 25.81
C ALA A 171 -18.58 -27.24 26.38
N LEU A 172 -17.91 -26.54 25.47
CA LEU A 172 -17.17 -25.32 25.78
C LEU A 172 -17.44 -24.25 24.72
N ASP A 173 -17.43 -23.00 25.17
CA ASP A 173 -17.65 -21.84 24.34
C ASP A 173 -16.32 -21.12 24.13
N PHE A 174 -15.99 -20.82 22.88
CA PHE A 174 -14.73 -20.19 22.49
C PHE A 174 -14.97 -18.89 21.74
N ASN A 175 -14.06 -17.94 21.95
CA ASN A 175 -14.01 -16.67 21.26
C ASN A 175 -12.55 -16.18 21.24
N LEU A 176 -12.22 -15.30 20.29
CA LEU A 176 -10.91 -14.69 20.10
C LEU A 176 -9.75 -15.70 20.12
N ILE A 177 -9.72 -16.58 19.12
CA ILE A 177 -8.69 -17.60 18.93
C ILE A 177 -7.62 -17.04 18.00
N SER A 178 -6.45 -16.72 18.52
CA SER A 178 -5.39 -16.04 17.76
C SER A 178 -4.10 -16.86 17.70
N LEU A 179 -3.44 -16.83 16.54
CA LEU A 179 -2.13 -17.44 16.34
C LEU A 179 -1.25 -16.52 15.49
N PHE A 180 -0.14 -16.06 16.07
CA PHE A 180 0.84 -15.23 15.38
C PHE A 180 2.14 -15.99 15.13
N PRO A 181 2.78 -15.83 13.96
CA PRO A 181 4.17 -16.16 13.77
C PRO A 181 5.05 -15.08 14.44
N PRO A 182 6.38 -15.24 14.45
CA PRO A 182 7.26 -14.13 14.77
C PRO A 182 7.00 -12.93 13.84
N THR A 183 6.72 -11.78 14.43
CA THR A 183 6.34 -10.54 13.73
C THR A 183 7.55 -9.65 13.46
N TRP A 184 7.40 -8.71 12.53
CA TRP A 184 8.42 -7.67 12.29
C TRP A 184 8.71 -6.88 13.57
N ASN A 185 9.99 -6.64 13.85
CA ASN A 185 10.47 -6.01 15.09
C ASN A 185 9.94 -6.62 16.40
N ASP A 186 9.49 -7.88 16.37
CA ASP A 186 8.89 -8.60 17.50
C ASP A 186 7.70 -7.86 18.14
N ARG A 187 7.00 -7.01 17.38
CA ARG A 187 5.82 -6.28 17.86
C ARG A 187 4.67 -7.24 18.18
N PRO A 188 4.08 -7.20 19.39
CA PRO A 188 2.79 -7.82 19.64
C PRO A 188 1.75 -7.28 18.67
N ASN A 189 0.80 -8.11 18.21
CA ASN A 189 -0.21 -7.68 17.23
C ASN A 189 0.40 -7.15 15.91
N GLY A 190 1.65 -7.51 15.61
CA GLY A 190 2.45 -6.86 14.59
C GLY A 190 2.29 -7.42 13.18
N MET A 191 3.22 -7.02 12.33
CA MET A 191 3.16 -7.25 10.89
C MET A 191 3.98 -8.45 10.41
N ARG A 192 3.59 -8.99 9.25
CA ARG A 192 4.18 -10.16 8.60
C ARG A 192 5.56 -9.80 8.00
N ARG A 193 6.58 -10.62 8.30
CA ARG A 193 7.99 -10.26 8.09
C ARG A 193 8.44 -10.15 6.63
N ASP A 194 7.99 -11.05 5.76
CA ASP A 194 8.33 -11.06 4.33
C ASP A 194 7.76 -9.84 3.60
N LEU A 195 6.52 -9.45 3.92
CA LEU A 195 5.90 -8.25 3.36
C LEU A 195 6.56 -6.97 3.88
N MET A 196 6.79 -6.86 5.19
CA MET A 196 7.56 -5.74 5.76
C MET A 196 8.97 -5.66 5.19
N LYS A 197 9.60 -6.80 4.86
CA LYS A 197 10.90 -6.81 4.21
C LYS A 197 10.83 -6.25 2.79
N ALA A 198 9.83 -6.64 2.00
CA ALA A 198 9.64 -6.11 0.65
C ALA A 198 9.34 -4.61 0.65
N LEU A 199 8.58 -4.13 1.64
CA LEU A 199 8.32 -2.71 1.88
C LEU A 199 9.58 -1.94 2.31
N GLN A 200 10.34 -2.47 3.28
CA GLN A 200 11.62 -1.89 3.70
C GLN A 200 12.58 -1.74 2.51
N GLU A 201 12.67 -2.76 1.65
CA GLU A 201 13.55 -2.73 0.48
C GLU A 201 13.10 -1.73 -0.60
N LEU A 202 11.80 -1.47 -0.71
CA LEU A 202 11.27 -0.40 -1.57
C LEU A 202 11.62 0.98 -1.00
N GLY A 203 11.62 1.11 0.33
CA GLY A 203 12.00 2.33 1.07
C GLY A 203 11.03 3.50 0.98
N PRO A 204 9.69 3.30 1.01
CA PRO A 204 8.71 4.36 0.85
C PRO A 204 8.89 5.46 1.92
N LYS A 205 8.56 6.70 1.57
CA LYS A 205 8.77 7.89 2.43
C LYS A 205 7.55 8.28 3.22
N PHE A 206 6.38 7.85 2.80
CA PHE A 206 5.13 8.13 3.46
C PHE A 206 4.14 6.97 3.30
N LEU A 207 3.16 6.90 4.20
CA LEU A 207 2.02 5.97 4.14
C LEU A 207 0.72 6.78 4.06
N ARG A 208 -0.07 6.61 3.00
CA ARG A 208 -1.46 7.08 2.90
C ARG A 208 -2.38 5.97 3.43
N PHE A 209 -3.15 6.23 4.49
CA PHE A 209 -4.01 5.24 5.15
C PHE A 209 -5.13 5.92 5.98
N PRO A 210 -6.18 5.21 6.44
CA PRO A 210 -6.56 3.83 6.12
C PRO A 210 -7.25 3.70 4.74
N GLY A 211 -7.26 4.81 3.99
CA GLY A 211 -7.22 4.83 2.53
C GLY A 211 -8.46 4.35 1.79
N GLY A 212 -8.62 4.95 0.61
CA GLY A 212 -9.50 4.47 -0.45
C GLY A 212 -10.95 4.28 -0.04
N ASN A 213 -11.62 3.40 -0.78
CA ASN A 213 -13.02 3.06 -0.57
C ASN A 213 -13.26 2.53 0.84
N ASN A 214 -12.30 1.79 1.41
CA ASN A 214 -12.49 1.12 2.69
C ASN A 214 -12.58 2.09 3.89
N LEU A 215 -12.05 3.32 3.77
CA LEU A 215 -12.30 4.42 4.72
C LEU A 215 -13.79 4.81 4.73
N GLU A 216 -14.38 4.97 3.55
CA GLU A 216 -15.72 5.54 3.35
C GLU A 216 -16.83 4.64 3.92
N GLY A 217 -16.66 3.33 3.76
CA GLY A 217 -17.70 2.34 4.06
C GLY A 217 -18.84 2.36 3.05
N GLN A 218 -19.64 1.29 3.04
CA GLN A 218 -20.80 1.22 2.14
C GLN A 218 -21.94 2.14 2.58
N THR A 219 -22.09 2.35 3.89
CA THR A 219 -23.00 3.31 4.48
C THR A 219 -22.29 4.13 5.54
N ILE A 220 -22.87 5.26 5.98
CA ILE A 220 -22.32 6.10 7.06
C ILE A 220 -22.07 5.30 8.36
N ALA A 221 -22.87 4.26 8.62
CA ALA A 221 -22.71 3.40 9.79
C ALA A 221 -21.52 2.44 9.67
N ASP A 222 -21.18 2.03 8.43
CA ASP A 222 -20.14 1.05 8.10
C ASP A 222 -18.77 1.70 7.80
N ARG A 223 -18.68 3.02 7.93
CA ARG A 223 -17.43 3.76 7.77
C ARG A 223 -16.34 3.22 8.69
N TRP A 224 -15.09 3.46 8.32
CA TRP A 224 -13.98 3.22 9.23
C TRP A 224 -14.04 4.20 10.41
N LYS A 225 -13.83 3.69 11.63
CA LYS A 225 -13.87 4.45 12.88
C LYS A 225 -12.64 4.15 13.70
N TRP A 226 -11.71 5.08 13.76
CA TRP A 226 -10.40 4.93 14.42
C TRP A 226 -10.52 4.36 15.84
N ASN A 227 -11.49 4.82 16.62
CA ASN A 227 -11.69 4.47 18.02
C ASN A 227 -12.18 3.02 18.22
N GLU A 228 -12.74 2.38 17.20
CA GLU A 228 -13.11 0.95 17.20
C GLU A 228 -11.92 0.05 16.81
N THR A 229 -10.79 0.64 16.40
CA THR A 229 -9.58 -0.08 15.94
C THR A 229 -8.41 -0.04 16.93
N ILE A 230 -8.57 0.56 18.10
CA ILE A 230 -7.49 0.72 19.08
C ILE A 230 -7.78 -0.02 20.39
N GLY A 231 -6.74 -0.23 21.19
CA GLY A 231 -6.86 -0.94 22.46
C GLY A 231 -6.93 -2.46 22.30
N PRO A 232 -7.40 -3.18 23.34
CA PRO A 232 -7.42 -4.64 23.35
C PRO A 232 -8.28 -5.22 22.22
N LEU A 233 -7.81 -6.30 21.56
CA LEU A 233 -8.54 -6.96 20.47
C LEU A 233 -9.96 -7.40 20.86
N LYS A 234 -10.16 -7.81 22.12
CA LYS A 234 -11.49 -8.18 22.61
C LYS A 234 -12.50 -7.03 22.58
N ASP A 235 -12.03 -5.78 22.53
CA ASP A 235 -12.88 -4.59 22.52
C ASP A 235 -13.03 -4.00 21.10
N ARG A 236 -12.48 -4.67 20.07
CA ARG A 236 -12.57 -4.27 18.66
C ARG A 236 -13.70 -5.06 17.97
N PRO A 237 -14.79 -4.40 17.53
CA PRO A 237 -15.94 -5.10 16.95
C PRO A 237 -15.67 -5.62 15.54
N GLY A 238 -14.71 -5.04 14.81
CA GLY A 238 -14.57 -5.27 13.37
C GLY A 238 -15.67 -4.57 12.59
N ARG A 239 -15.67 -4.77 11.27
CA ARG A 239 -16.72 -4.26 10.38
C ARG A 239 -16.67 -4.93 9.01
N ALA A 240 -17.72 -4.71 8.23
CA ALA A 240 -17.71 -5.01 6.80
C ALA A 240 -16.73 -4.08 6.07
N THR A 241 -15.85 -4.68 5.26
CA THR A 241 -15.07 -3.93 4.28
C THR A 241 -15.96 -3.56 3.09
N THR A 242 -15.49 -2.61 2.27
CA THR A 242 -16.12 -2.28 0.99
C THR A 242 -15.82 -3.29 -0.12
N TRP A 243 -14.99 -4.30 0.19
CA TRP A 243 -14.40 -5.25 -0.74
C TRP A 243 -14.94 -6.69 -0.56
N GLY A 244 -16.10 -6.85 0.07
CA GLY A 244 -16.82 -8.14 0.01
C GLY A 244 -16.51 -9.12 1.14
N TYR A 245 -15.79 -8.69 2.19
CA TYR A 245 -15.49 -9.50 3.37
C TYR A 245 -15.50 -8.69 4.67
N GLU A 246 -15.49 -9.37 5.81
CA GLU A 246 -15.42 -8.77 7.16
C GLU A 246 -13.95 -8.61 7.60
N GLU A 247 -13.58 -7.44 8.12
CA GLU A 247 -12.27 -7.20 8.77
C GLU A 247 -12.39 -7.30 10.29
N THR A 248 -11.32 -7.74 10.97
CA THR A 248 -11.33 -7.84 12.44
C THR A 248 -11.00 -6.51 13.13
N SER A 249 -10.52 -5.53 12.35
CA SER A 249 -9.85 -4.32 12.83
C SER A 249 -8.63 -4.64 13.72
N GLY A 250 -8.00 -5.78 13.48
CA GLY A 250 -6.79 -6.22 14.18
C GLY A 250 -5.58 -5.38 13.85
N MET A 251 -5.46 -4.97 12.58
CA MET A 251 -4.59 -3.91 12.12
C MET A 251 -5.37 -2.59 12.13
N GLY A 252 -5.20 -1.83 13.21
CA GLY A 252 -5.91 -0.58 13.44
C GLY A 252 -4.98 0.63 13.38
N LEU A 253 -5.50 1.79 13.81
CA LEU A 253 -4.79 3.06 13.75
C LEU A 253 -3.40 2.99 14.38
N VAL A 254 -3.25 2.36 15.55
CA VAL A 254 -1.93 2.24 16.22
C VAL A 254 -0.97 1.37 15.40
N GLU A 255 -1.44 0.24 14.87
CA GLU A 255 -0.60 -0.66 14.08
C GLU A 255 -0.12 0.01 12.76
N TYR A 256 -0.93 0.88 12.14
CA TYR A 256 -0.49 1.72 11.02
C TYR A 256 0.61 2.72 11.41
N MET A 257 0.53 3.31 12.60
CA MET A 257 1.56 4.22 13.08
C MET A 257 2.85 3.48 13.44
N GLU A 258 2.75 2.28 14.00
CA GLU A 258 3.90 1.41 14.24
C GLU A 258 4.59 0.99 12.94
N TRP A 259 3.83 0.74 11.87
CA TRP A 259 4.39 0.55 10.53
C TRP A 259 5.19 1.77 10.09
N CYS A 260 4.62 2.98 10.24
CA CYS A 260 5.32 4.21 9.92
C CYS A 260 6.64 4.34 10.71
N ASP A 261 6.63 4.05 12.01
CA ASP A 261 7.83 4.08 12.84
C ASP A 261 8.87 3.05 12.39
N ASP A 262 8.45 1.82 12.11
CA ASP A 262 9.33 0.70 11.75
C ASP A 262 10.07 0.90 10.43
N LEU A 263 9.46 1.63 9.49
CA LEU A 263 10.04 1.93 8.17
C LEU A 263 10.46 3.41 8.01
N ASN A 264 10.35 4.22 9.07
CA ASN A 264 10.66 5.65 9.08
C ASN A 264 9.90 6.41 7.97
N MET A 265 8.58 6.24 7.96
CA MET A 265 7.65 6.84 7.00
C MET A 265 6.87 7.99 7.66
N GLY A 266 6.54 9.02 6.89
CA GLY A 266 5.57 10.04 7.30
C GLY A 266 4.13 9.57 7.06
N PRO A 267 3.20 9.72 8.01
CA PRO A 267 1.80 9.43 7.78
C PRO A 267 1.13 10.55 6.95
N ILE A 268 0.34 10.15 5.95
CA ILE A 268 -0.74 10.93 5.35
C ILE A 268 -2.03 10.28 5.84
N LEU A 269 -2.62 10.89 6.87
CA LEU A 269 -3.81 10.34 7.53
C LEU A 269 -5.07 10.76 6.76
N ALA A 270 -5.82 9.80 6.25
CA ALA A 270 -7.15 10.05 5.71
C ALA A 270 -8.18 9.98 6.85
N VAL A 271 -8.98 11.03 7.02
CA VAL A 271 -10.10 11.08 7.97
C VAL A 271 -11.43 11.00 7.22
N TRP A 272 -12.43 10.36 7.82
CA TRP A 272 -13.71 10.17 7.14
C TRP A 272 -14.45 11.49 6.89
N GLY A 273 -14.71 11.80 5.62
CA GLY A 273 -15.15 13.13 5.16
C GLY A 273 -16.66 13.40 5.12
N GLY A 274 -17.50 12.52 5.69
CA GLY A 274 -18.96 12.73 5.67
C GLY A 274 -19.71 12.10 4.50
N PHE A 275 -19.10 11.16 3.78
CA PHE A 275 -19.68 10.54 2.59
C PHE A 275 -19.40 9.03 2.55
N ALA A 276 -20.37 8.25 2.07
CA ALA A 276 -20.28 6.80 1.95
C ALA A 276 -20.57 6.35 0.51
N LEU A 277 -20.08 5.17 0.14
CA LEU A 277 -20.10 4.69 -1.26
C LEU A 277 -21.50 4.49 -1.84
N ASN A 278 -22.52 4.28 -1.01
CA ASN A 278 -23.91 4.21 -1.47
C ASN A 278 -24.53 5.57 -1.85
N GLY A 279 -23.74 6.66 -1.83
CA GLY A 279 -24.20 8.02 -2.08
C GLY A 279 -24.73 8.74 -0.85
N GLY A 280 -24.64 8.13 0.33
CA GLY A 280 -25.06 8.73 1.59
C GLY A 280 -24.13 9.86 2.03
N ALA A 281 -24.62 11.10 2.01
CA ALA A 281 -23.94 12.26 2.57
C ALA A 281 -24.50 12.64 3.94
N VAL A 282 -23.63 12.94 4.90
CA VAL A 282 -24.02 13.48 6.22
C VAL A 282 -24.68 14.85 6.05
N PRO A 283 -25.88 15.10 6.58
CA PRO A 283 -26.50 16.42 6.52
C PRO A 283 -25.60 17.51 7.12
N GLU A 284 -25.60 18.71 6.52
CA GLU A 284 -24.79 19.85 6.99
C GLU A 284 -24.96 20.14 8.49
N ALA A 285 -26.18 20.02 9.02
CA ALA A 285 -26.48 20.22 10.44
C ALA A 285 -25.80 19.21 11.38
N GLU A 286 -25.35 18.06 10.85
CA GLU A 286 -24.75 16.95 11.59
C GLU A 286 -23.24 16.82 11.35
N ILE A 287 -22.68 17.53 10.35
CA ILE A 287 -21.26 17.39 9.97
C ILE A 287 -20.30 17.68 11.13
N GLY A 288 -20.68 18.58 12.03
CA GLY A 288 -19.88 18.95 13.20
C GLY A 288 -19.53 17.78 14.12
N PHE A 289 -20.37 16.74 14.18
CA PHE A 289 -20.05 15.52 14.94
C PHE A 289 -18.81 14.81 14.35
N TYR A 290 -18.77 14.66 13.03
CA TYR A 290 -17.70 13.95 12.33
C TYR A 290 -16.43 14.79 12.23
N VAL A 291 -16.56 16.11 12.15
CA VAL A 291 -15.43 17.02 12.32
C VAL A 291 -14.78 16.83 13.69
N GLN A 292 -15.58 16.75 14.77
CA GLN A 292 -15.04 16.51 16.10
C GLN A 292 -14.41 15.10 16.23
N ASP A 293 -15.00 14.08 15.59
CA ASP A 293 -14.44 12.72 15.54
C ASP A 293 -13.02 12.71 14.93
N ALA A 294 -12.81 13.44 13.83
CA ALA A 294 -11.47 13.61 13.23
C ALA A 294 -10.51 14.43 14.11
N LEU A 295 -10.98 15.46 14.82
CA LEU A 295 -10.14 16.21 15.76
C LEU A 295 -9.74 15.38 16.99
N ASP A 296 -10.60 14.46 17.42
CA ASP A 296 -10.36 13.50 18.49
C ASP A 296 -9.33 12.45 18.05
N GLU A 297 -9.43 11.95 16.81
CA GLU A 297 -8.43 11.10 16.17
C GLU A 297 -7.05 11.77 16.13
N LEU A 298 -7.00 13.01 15.66
CA LEU A 298 -5.75 13.79 15.63
C LEU A 298 -5.20 14.04 17.04
N GLU A 299 -6.06 14.24 18.05
CA GLU A 299 -5.62 14.39 19.44
C GLU A 299 -5.06 13.09 20.01
N LEU A 300 -5.61 11.92 19.62
CA LEU A 300 -5.02 10.62 19.96
C LEU A 300 -3.59 10.55 19.42
N LEU A 301 -3.38 10.92 18.16
CA LEU A 301 -2.08 10.76 17.50
C LEU A 301 -1.05 11.81 17.95
N THR A 302 -1.46 13.07 18.09
CA THR A 302 -0.55 14.22 18.25
C THR A 302 -0.57 14.85 19.64
N GLY A 303 -1.61 14.59 20.44
CA GLY A 303 -1.81 15.24 21.74
C GLY A 303 -0.77 14.82 22.78
N SER A 304 -0.46 15.72 23.71
CA SER A 304 0.35 15.38 24.91
C SER A 304 -0.40 14.41 25.82
N THR A 305 0.30 13.73 26.72
CA THR A 305 -0.32 12.80 27.68
C THR A 305 -1.28 13.46 28.67
N ASP A 306 -1.35 14.79 28.71
CA ASP A 306 -2.28 15.55 29.55
C ASP A 306 -3.66 15.77 28.90
N THR A 307 -3.79 15.48 27.60
CA THR A 307 -5.08 15.55 26.89
C THR A 307 -5.86 14.23 27.01
N LYS A 308 -7.16 14.26 26.73
CA LYS A 308 -8.02 13.08 26.89
C LYS A 308 -7.51 11.91 26.04
N TYR A 309 -7.26 12.17 24.76
CA TYR A 309 -6.85 11.11 23.84
C TYR A 309 -5.34 10.88 23.83
N GLY A 310 -4.51 11.87 24.16
CA GLY A 310 -3.08 11.63 24.39
C GLY A 310 -2.82 10.74 25.61
N ALA A 311 -3.61 10.89 26.69
CA ALA A 311 -3.59 9.97 27.82
C ALA A 311 -4.05 8.56 27.44
N LEU A 312 -5.04 8.43 26.55
CA LEU A 312 -5.50 7.15 26.04
C LEU A 312 -4.41 6.45 25.20
N ARG A 313 -3.75 7.18 24.30
CA ARG A 313 -2.60 6.71 23.52
C ARG A 313 -1.49 6.19 24.46
N ALA A 314 -1.15 6.96 25.49
CA ALA A 314 -0.16 6.57 26.49
C ALA A 314 -0.57 5.31 27.28
N LYS A 315 -1.85 5.18 27.65
CA LYS A 315 -2.40 3.99 28.31
C LYS A 315 -2.25 2.73 27.44
N TYR A 316 -2.31 2.86 26.12
CA TYR A 316 -2.08 1.77 25.18
C TYR A 316 -0.61 1.55 24.82
N GLY A 317 0.32 2.20 25.53
CA GLY A 317 1.76 1.91 25.42
C GLY A 317 2.55 2.91 24.56
N HIS A 318 1.90 3.95 24.04
CA HIS A 318 2.52 4.93 23.14
C HIS A 318 2.47 6.34 23.76
N PRO A 319 3.33 6.68 24.75
CA PRO A 319 3.27 7.98 25.42
C PRO A 319 3.71 9.14 24.51
N GLU A 320 4.64 8.90 23.59
CA GLU A 320 5.15 9.94 22.69
C GLU A 320 4.13 10.23 21.57
N PRO A 321 3.86 11.52 21.26
CA PRO A 321 3.00 11.88 20.15
C PRO A 321 3.67 11.61 18.81
N TRP A 322 2.89 11.11 17.85
CA TRP A 322 3.33 11.04 16.47
C TRP A 322 3.22 12.39 15.78
N LYS A 323 4.03 12.58 14.73
CA LYS A 323 3.99 13.78 13.90
C LYS A 323 3.15 13.53 12.65
N ILE A 324 1.99 14.15 12.58
CA ILE A 324 1.16 14.18 11.36
C ILE A 324 1.48 15.46 10.59
N ARG A 325 1.83 15.34 9.31
CA ARG A 325 2.12 16.48 8.43
C ARG A 325 0.99 16.76 7.45
N PHE A 326 0.28 15.72 7.03
CA PHE A 326 -0.79 15.78 6.05
C PHE A 326 -2.00 15.05 6.58
N VAL A 327 -3.17 15.66 6.41
CA VAL A 327 -4.47 15.03 6.65
C VAL A 327 -5.28 15.14 5.38
N GLU A 328 -5.68 14.01 4.82
CA GLU A 328 -6.62 13.94 3.71
C GLU A 328 -8.05 13.87 4.27
N VAL A 329 -8.98 14.65 3.72
CA VAL A 329 -10.37 14.68 4.18
C VAL A 329 -11.25 13.95 3.18
N GLY A 330 -11.72 12.77 3.55
CA GLY A 330 -12.49 11.89 2.67
C GLY A 330 -11.61 11.09 1.70
N ASN A 331 -12.26 10.47 0.71
CA ASN A 331 -11.64 9.75 -0.39
C ASN A 331 -12.55 9.92 -1.62
N GLU A 332 -11.95 10.19 -2.79
CA GLU A 332 -12.64 10.29 -4.08
C GLU A 332 -14.01 10.98 -4.06
N ASP A 333 -14.15 12.09 -3.32
CA ASP A 333 -15.44 12.76 -3.12
C ASP A 333 -16.07 13.30 -4.42
N ASN A 334 -15.32 13.27 -5.53
CA ASN A 334 -15.82 13.53 -6.89
C ASN A 334 -16.59 12.36 -7.52
N LEU A 335 -16.69 11.20 -6.87
CA LEU A 335 -17.42 10.02 -7.32
C LEU A 335 -18.74 9.84 -6.57
N ASN A 336 -19.58 8.92 -7.04
CA ASN A 336 -20.84 8.49 -6.41
C ASN A 336 -21.84 9.61 -6.02
N GLY A 337 -21.68 10.82 -6.58
CA GLY A 337 -22.51 11.98 -6.28
C GLY A 337 -22.06 12.80 -5.05
N GLY A 338 -20.85 12.59 -4.55
CA GLY A 338 -20.31 13.29 -3.36
C GLY A 338 -19.97 14.76 -3.58
N LEU A 339 -19.67 15.15 -4.82
CA LEU A 339 -19.00 16.41 -5.13
C LEU A 339 -19.79 17.64 -4.65
N ASP A 340 -21.09 17.68 -4.89
CA ASP A 340 -21.93 18.83 -4.54
C ASP A 340 -21.90 19.13 -3.04
N THR A 341 -21.94 18.10 -2.20
CA THR A 341 -21.88 18.24 -0.74
C THR A 341 -20.46 18.53 -0.25
N TYR A 342 -19.44 17.99 -0.95
CA TYR A 342 -18.03 18.25 -0.66
C TYR A 342 -17.70 19.73 -0.82
N LEU A 343 -18.12 20.31 -1.96
CA LEU A 343 -17.92 21.71 -2.32
C LEU A 343 -18.70 22.68 -1.43
N SER A 344 -19.91 22.30 -1.02
CA SER A 344 -20.83 23.23 -0.33
C SER A 344 -20.54 23.38 1.16
N TYR A 345 -20.24 22.28 1.88
CA TYR A 345 -20.02 22.37 3.33
C TYR A 345 -19.06 21.33 3.92
N ARG A 346 -18.91 20.14 3.34
CA ARG A 346 -18.13 19.08 4.01
C ARG A 346 -16.65 19.43 4.07
N PHE A 347 -15.99 19.69 2.94
CA PHE A 347 -14.55 19.95 2.96
C PHE A 347 -14.20 21.19 3.79
N SER A 348 -14.94 22.30 3.62
CA SER A 348 -14.69 23.54 4.35
C SER A 348 -14.85 23.36 5.86
N ALA A 349 -15.84 22.61 6.33
CA ALA A 349 -16.03 22.35 7.76
C ALA A 349 -14.83 21.63 8.40
N PHE A 350 -14.27 20.62 7.73
CA PHE A 350 -13.07 19.94 8.20
C PHE A 350 -11.82 20.80 8.05
N TYR A 351 -11.64 21.44 6.89
CA TYR A 351 -10.50 22.31 6.61
C TYR A 351 -10.37 23.43 7.65
N ASP A 352 -11.46 24.15 7.92
CA ASP A 352 -11.47 25.26 8.87
C ASP A 352 -11.16 24.78 10.28
N ALA A 353 -11.76 23.66 10.71
CA ALA A 353 -11.57 23.13 12.05
C ALA A 353 -10.15 22.57 12.28
N ILE A 354 -9.62 21.80 11.33
CA ILE A 354 -8.27 21.25 11.41
C ILE A 354 -7.24 22.37 11.35
N THR A 355 -7.35 23.29 10.40
CA THR A 355 -6.40 24.41 10.27
C THR A 355 -6.43 25.33 11.50
N ALA A 356 -7.60 25.51 12.13
CA ALA A 356 -7.72 26.30 13.35
C ALA A 356 -7.04 25.63 14.56
N LYS A 357 -7.13 24.30 14.70
CA LYS A 357 -6.56 23.56 15.85
C LYS A 357 -5.10 23.16 15.62
N TYR A 358 -4.73 22.84 14.39
CA TYR A 358 -3.43 22.29 13.97
C TYR A 358 -2.90 23.05 12.73
N PRO A 359 -2.51 24.33 12.87
CA PRO A 359 -2.11 25.17 11.73
C PRO A 359 -0.86 24.70 10.98
N GLU A 360 -0.09 23.76 11.55
CA GLU A 360 1.07 23.12 10.95
C GLU A 360 0.73 21.91 10.06
N ILE A 361 -0.49 21.37 10.16
CA ILE A 361 -0.97 20.26 9.33
C ILE A 361 -1.45 20.83 8.00
N GLN A 362 -0.95 20.27 6.90
CA GLN A 362 -1.48 20.57 5.58
C GLN A 362 -2.68 19.67 5.30
N VAL A 363 -3.86 20.28 5.18
CA VAL A 363 -5.09 19.58 4.80
C VAL A 363 -5.10 19.33 3.29
N VAL A 364 -5.44 18.12 2.88
CA VAL A 364 -5.51 17.67 1.50
C VAL A 364 -6.97 17.31 1.19
N ALA A 365 -7.54 17.90 0.14
CA ALA A 365 -8.81 17.48 -0.41
C ALA A 365 -8.65 16.14 -1.13
N SER A 366 -9.65 15.27 -1.06
CA SER A 366 -9.66 13.95 -1.72
C SER A 366 -9.81 14.02 -3.25
N THR A 367 -9.80 15.24 -3.81
CA THR A 367 -9.91 15.49 -5.25
C THR A 367 -9.32 16.85 -5.62
N ILE A 368 -8.83 16.97 -6.85
CA ILE A 368 -8.47 18.26 -7.47
C ILE A 368 -9.64 18.90 -8.25
N ASN A 369 -10.83 18.29 -8.25
CA ASN A 369 -12.00 18.78 -8.99
C ASN A 369 -12.74 19.92 -8.25
N MET A 370 -11.99 20.83 -7.62
CA MET A 370 -12.52 21.94 -6.85
C MET A 370 -11.56 23.13 -6.80
N THR A 371 -12.07 24.29 -6.41
CA THR A 371 -11.22 25.41 -5.99
C THR A 371 -10.76 25.15 -4.56
N LEU A 372 -9.47 24.88 -4.40
CA LEU A 372 -8.87 24.59 -3.09
C LEU A 372 -8.75 25.88 -2.26
N PRO A 373 -9.19 25.89 -0.99
CA PRO A 373 -9.08 27.04 -0.11
C PRO A 373 -7.67 27.17 0.50
N GLY A 374 -7.22 28.40 0.72
CA GLY A 374 -6.03 28.72 1.50
C GLY A 374 -4.79 27.92 1.06
N THR A 375 -4.23 27.12 1.97
CA THR A 375 -3.05 26.28 1.72
C THR A 375 -3.40 24.80 1.51
N ALA A 376 -4.67 24.48 1.25
CA ALA A 376 -5.09 23.11 1.00
C ALA A 376 -4.33 22.53 -0.20
N GLY A 377 -3.95 21.26 -0.09
CA GLY A 377 -3.56 20.44 -1.23
C GLY A 377 -4.75 19.68 -1.81
N GLY A 378 -4.54 18.97 -2.91
CA GLY A 378 -5.54 18.06 -3.48
C GLY A 378 -4.92 16.71 -3.84
N ASP A 379 -5.73 15.66 -3.79
CA ASP A 379 -5.35 14.32 -4.25
C ASP A 379 -5.82 14.10 -5.70
N TYR A 380 -4.96 13.49 -6.50
CA TYR A 380 -5.21 13.12 -7.88
C TYR A 380 -4.98 11.61 -8.08
N HIS A 381 -6.05 10.94 -8.47
CA HIS A 381 -6.02 9.52 -8.80
C HIS A 381 -6.04 9.30 -10.31
N THR A 382 -5.31 8.29 -10.78
CA THR A 382 -5.37 7.87 -12.18
C THR A 382 -5.08 6.39 -12.35
N TYR A 383 -6.07 5.68 -12.87
CA TYR A 383 -5.94 4.34 -13.38
C TYR A 383 -6.10 4.42 -14.90
N ASP A 384 -5.15 3.89 -15.67
CA ASP A 384 -5.22 3.98 -17.13
C ASP A 384 -4.36 2.94 -17.87
N ILE A 385 -4.35 3.03 -19.20
CA ILE A 385 -3.48 2.26 -20.09
C ILE A 385 -2.10 2.93 -20.28
N PRO A 386 -1.06 2.20 -20.73
CA PRO A 386 0.30 2.72 -20.90
C PRO A 386 0.39 4.03 -21.71
N ASP A 387 -0.27 4.11 -22.87
CA ASP A 387 -0.16 5.26 -23.76
C ASP A 387 -0.74 6.54 -23.13
N ASN A 388 -1.76 6.42 -22.27
CA ASN A 388 -2.35 7.56 -21.59
C ASN A 388 -1.41 8.09 -20.49
N PHE A 389 -0.74 7.22 -19.73
CA PHE A 389 0.32 7.63 -18.79
C PHE A 389 1.44 8.38 -19.50
N VAL A 390 1.90 7.88 -20.65
CA VAL A 390 2.95 8.52 -21.45
C VAL A 390 2.50 9.87 -22.00
N SER A 391 1.28 9.97 -22.51
CA SER A 391 0.73 11.23 -23.02
C SER A 391 0.60 12.32 -21.93
N ASN A 392 0.44 11.90 -20.67
CA ASN A 392 0.34 12.77 -19.51
C ASN A 392 1.71 13.15 -18.91
N PHE A 393 2.83 12.86 -19.57
CA PHE A 393 4.16 13.27 -19.12
C PHE A 393 4.28 14.76 -18.78
N GLY A 394 3.64 15.63 -19.56
CA GLY A 394 3.65 17.08 -19.35
C GLY A 394 2.49 17.62 -18.51
N LYS A 395 1.67 16.76 -17.90
CA LYS A 395 0.39 17.13 -17.26
C LYS A 395 0.56 18.30 -16.29
N PHE A 396 1.57 18.22 -15.42
CA PHE A 396 1.77 19.16 -14.32
C PHE A 396 2.59 20.41 -14.67
N ASP A 397 3.18 20.47 -15.87
CA ASP A 397 4.10 21.55 -16.25
C ASP A 397 3.43 22.94 -16.19
N ASN A 398 2.13 23.02 -16.44
CA ASN A 398 1.36 24.27 -16.47
C ASN A 398 0.33 24.42 -15.33
N TYR A 399 0.38 23.57 -14.31
CA TYR A 399 -0.53 23.67 -13.16
C TYR A 399 -0.22 24.90 -12.29
N THR A 400 -1.19 25.42 -11.53
CA THR A 400 -0.87 26.43 -10.51
C THR A 400 0.03 25.83 -9.44
N ARG A 401 0.95 26.63 -8.88
CA ARG A 401 1.87 26.22 -7.79
C ARG A 401 1.35 26.64 -6.41
N GLU A 402 0.13 27.18 -6.37
CA GLU A 402 -0.52 27.63 -5.13
C GLU A 402 -0.94 26.45 -4.25
N HIS A 403 -1.34 25.34 -4.87
CA HIS A 403 -1.89 24.18 -4.17
C HIS A 403 -1.10 22.92 -4.51
N PRO A 404 -0.44 22.28 -3.51
CA PRO A 404 0.33 21.07 -3.75
C PRO A 404 -0.59 19.86 -4.05
N ILE A 405 -0.09 18.91 -4.83
CA ILE A 405 -0.86 17.75 -5.30
C ILE A 405 -0.25 16.45 -4.77
N LEU A 406 -1.06 15.63 -4.11
CA LEU A 406 -0.75 14.23 -3.86
C LEU A 406 -1.16 13.42 -5.10
N LEU A 407 -0.32 12.49 -5.52
CA LEU A 407 -0.69 11.47 -6.51
C LEU A 407 -1.00 10.18 -5.75
N GLY A 408 -2.14 10.18 -5.05
CA GLY A 408 -2.50 9.22 -3.99
C GLY A 408 -2.82 7.83 -4.49
N GLU A 409 -3.22 7.69 -5.75
CA GLU A 409 -3.49 6.40 -6.38
C GLU A 409 -3.14 6.45 -7.86
N ILE A 410 -2.09 5.74 -8.26
CA ILE A 410 -1.75 5.58 -9.68
C ILE A 410 -1.47 4.12 -10.04
N ALA A 411 -1.99 3.65 -11.16
CA ALA A 411 -1.55 2.38 -11.74
C ALA A 411 -1.90 2.28 -13.23
N VAL A 412 -1.02 1.63 -13.98
CA VAL A 412 -1.40 1.06 -15.26
C VAL A 412 -2.09 -0.28 -15.03
N THR A 413 -3.38 -0.39 -15.36
CA THR A 413 -4.20 -1.58 -15.04
C THR A 413 -4.37 -2.53 -16.21
N GLU A 414 -4.38 -2.00 -17.44
CA GLU A 414 -4.66 -2.73 -18.67
C GLU A 414 -3.62 -2.48 -19.76
N PHE A 415 -3.56 -3.38 -20.75
CA PHE A 415 -2.80 -3.12 -21.98
C PHE A 415 -3.44 -2.00 -22.81
N ASN A 416 -2.65 -1.41 -23.71
CA ASN A 416 -3.20 -0.49 -24.71
C ASN A 416 -4.28 -1.19 -25.54
N ASN A 417 -5.40 -0.50 -25.73
CA ASN A 417 -6.57 -0.98 -26.45
C ASN A 417 -7.07 0.05 -27.48
N GLU A 418 -8.00 -0.36 -28.35
CA GLU A 418 -8.53 0.51 -29.41
C GLU A 418 -9.34 1.70 -28.87
N GLU A 419 -9.97 1.54 -27.71
CA GLU A 419 -10.80 2.56 -27.04
C GLU A 419 -9.97 3.65 -26.35
N LYS A 420 -8.66 3.41 -26.17
CA LYS A 420 -7.69 4.32 -25.54
C LYS A 420 -8.08 4.75 -24.13
N GLY A 421 -8.60 3.83 -23.33
CA GLY A 421 -8.94 4.07 -21.94
C GLY A 421 -9.28 2.79 -21.20
N ILE A 422 -9.64 2.91 -19.93
CA ILE A 422 -10.06 1.78 -19.10
C ILE A 422 -11.44 1.28 -19.50
N ASN A 423 -11.56 -0.04 -19.61
CA ASN A 423 -12.86 -0.69 -19.66
C ASN A 423 -13.33 -1.09 -18.26
N TRP A 424 -14.02 -0.19 -17.57
CA TRP A 424 -14.56 -0.44 -16.23
C TRP A 424 -15.65 -1.53 -16.17
N THR A 425 -16.07 -2.07 -17.33
CA THR A 425 -16.97 -3.23 -17.38
C THR A 425 -16.24 -4.57 -17.46
N ASP A 426 -14.95 -4.55 -17.84
CA ASP A 426 -14.11 -5.74 -17.82
C ASP A 426 -13.59 -5.97 -16.40
N LYS A 427 -13.65 -7.22 -15.94
CA LYS A 427 -13.10 -7.64 -14.65
C LYS A 427 -11.70 -8.24 -14.78
N HIS A 428 -11.13 -8.23 -15.98
CA HIS A 428 -9.83 -8.81 -16.30
C HIS A 428 -8.78 -7.73 -16.53
N PHE A 429 -8.58 -6.88 -15.52
CA PHE A 429 -7.31 -6.16 -15.41
C PHE A 429 -6.15 -7.14 -15.43
N THR A 430 -4.97 -6.66 -15.79
CA THR A 430 -3.78 -7.50 -15.76
C THR A 430 -3.55 -8.00 -14.33
N LEU A 431 -3.24 -9.29 -14.18
CA LEU A 431 -3.09 -9.90 -12.86
C LEU A 431 -1.87 -9.34 -12.10
N TYR A 432 -0.82 -8.98 -12.81
CA TYR A 432 0.39 -8.36 -12.27
C TYR A 432 0.83 -7.21 -13.17
N PRO A 433 1.55 -6.21 -12.62
CA PRO A 433 2.15 -5.18 -13.45
C PRO A 433 3.04 -5.82 -14.50
N PHE A 434 2.96 -5.28 -15.71
CA PHE A 434 3.68 -5.74 -16.88
C PHE A 434 4.66 -4.68 -17.37
N TRP A 435 5.71 -5.12 -18.06
CA TRP A 435 6.86 -4.26 -18.34
C TRP A 435 6.53 -2.99 -19.14
N LEU A 436 5.66 -3.06 -20.14
CA LEU A 436 5.19 -1.88 -20.89
C LEU A 436 4.51 -0.87 -19.97
N GLY A 437 3.62 -1.34 -19.09
CA GLY A 437 2.93 -0.52 -18.09
C GLY A 437 3.92 0.12 -17.12
N SER A 438 4.85 -0.65 -16.55
CA SER A 438 5.85 -0.11 -15.61
C SER A 438 6.77 0.93 -16.24
N VAL A 439 7.09 0.82 -17.53
CA VAL A 439 7.88 1.84 -18.25
C VAL A 439 7.03 3.08 -18.53
N ALA A 440 5.74 2.92 -18.86
CA ALA A 440 4.80 4.04 -19.01
C ALA A 440 4.58 4.80 -17.69
N GLU A 441 4.43 4.08 -16.59
CA GLU A 441 4.42 4.65 -15.23
C GLU A 441 5.71 5.42 -14.97
N ALA A 442 6.88 4.86 -15.31
CA ALA A 442 8.14 5.57 -15.19
C ALA A 442 8.12 6.91 -15.96
N VAL A 443 7.56 6.95 -17.17
CA VAL A 443 7.40 8.19 -17.93
C VAL A 443 6.55 9.20 -17.14
N PHE A 444 5.36 8.82 -16.70
CA PHE A 444 4.49 9.71 -15.92
C PHE A 444 5.16 10.22 -14.62
N LEU A 445 5.84 9.33 -13.90
CA LEU A 445 6.60 9.65 -12.69
C LEU A 445 7.71 10.67 -12.94
N LEU A 446 8.40 10.59 -14.09
CA LEU A 446 9.40 11.60 -14.48
C LEU A 446 8.76 12.98 -14.71
N GLY A 447 7.53 13.00 -15.25
CA GLY A 447 6.73 14.22 -15.38
C GLY A 447 6.37 14.82 -14.01
N ALA A 448 5.97 13.97 -13.07
CA ALA A 448 5.72 14.36 -11.68
C ALA A 448 6.99 14.88 -10.98
N GLU A 449 8.13 14.16 -11.11
CA GLU A 449 9.40 14.57 -10.49
C GLU A 449 9.94 15.89 -11.06
N ARG A 450 9.72 16.20 -12.34
CA ARG A 450 10.08 17.52 -12.90
C ARG A 450 9.31 18.66 -12.22
N ASN A 451 8.12 18.37 -11.70
CA ASN A 451 7.23 19.30 -11.00
C ASN A 451 7.23 19.06 -9.48
N ALA A 452 8.36 18.64 -8.91
CA ALA A 452 8.47 18.25 -7.49
C ALA A 452 8.27 19.40 -6.47
N ASP A 453 8.18 20.66 -6.92
CA ASP A 453 7.70 21.81 -6.13
C ASP A 453 6.19 21.75 -5.88
N LEU A 454 5.45 21.16 -6.83
CA LEU A 454 4.00 21.01 -6.78
C LEU A 454 3.59 19.66 -6.18
N ILE A 455 4.32 18.59 -6.54
CA ILE A 455 3.94 17.22 -6.18
C ILE A 455 4.40 16.90 -4.75
N ILE A 456 3.45 16.57 -3.87
CA ILE A 456 3.70 16.08 -2.51
C ILE A 456 4.49 14.78 -2.57
N GLY A 457 3.95 13.81 -3.30
CA GLY A 457 4.46 12.46 -3.44
C GLY A 457 3.54 11.61 -4.31
N THR A 458 3.92 10.37 -4.59
CA THR A 458 3.12 9.42 -5.36
C THR A 458 3.06 8.04 -4.73
N THR A 459 1.94 7.37 -4.93
CA THR A 459 1.68 6.00 -4.48
C THR A 459 1.07 5.18 -5.61
N TYR A 460 1.57 3.96 -5.75
CA TYR A 460 0.89 2.94 -6.56
C TYR A 460 -0.31 2.41 -5.78
N ALA A 461 -1.45 2.14 -6.43
CA ALA A 461 -2.60 1.51 -5.79
C ALA A 461 -3.26 0.48 -6.72
N PRO A 462 -3.84 -0.62 -6.18
CA PRO A 462 -3.69 -1.10 -4.81
C PRO A 462 -2.26 -1.62 -4.54
N PHE A 463 -1.83 -1.61 -3.29
CA PHE A 463 -0.42 -1.85 -2.98
C PHE A 463 -0.06 -3.33 -2.79
N LEU A 464 -0.96 -4.09 -2.18
CA LEU A 464 -0.75 -5.47 -1.76
C LEU A 464 -1.88 -6.37 -2.31
N MET A 465 -1.55 -7.62 -2.64
CA MET A 465 -2.55 -8.62 -3.08
C MET A 465 -2.23 -10.02 -2.57
N ASN A 466 -3.17 -10.61 -1.86
CA ASN A 466 -3.16 -12.04 -1.54
C ASN A 466 -3.73 -12.84 -2.72
N LEU A 467 -2.94 -13.70 -3.36
CA LEU A 467 -3.41 -14.51 -4.48
C LEU A 467 -4.43 -15.59 -4.10
N ASP A 468 -4.51 -15.93 -2.81
CA ASP A 468 -5.47 -16.91 -2.33
C ASP A 468 -6.91 -16.33 -2.30
N SER A 469 -7.06 -14.99 -2.26
CA SER A 469 -8.35 -14.27 -2.30
C SER A 469 -8.11 -12.79 -2.58
N TYR A 470 -8.66 -12.26 -3.68
CA TYR A 470 -8.50 -10.85 -4.05
C TYR A 470 -9.68 -10.31 -4.88
N GLU A 471 -9.85 -8.99 -4.86
CA GLU A 471 -10.91 -8.26 -5.57
C GLU A 471 -10.38 -7.42 -6.74
N TRP A 472 -9.13 -6.95 -6.65
CA TRP A 472 -8.51 -6.04 -7.59
C TRP A 472 -7.07 -6.43 -7.94
N SER A 473 -6.70 -6.24 -9.21
CA SER A 473 -5.34 -6.37 -9.72
C SER A 473 -5.08 -5.27 -10.74
N SER A 474 -3.85 -4.88 -11.06
CA SER A 474 -2.55 -5.32 -10.54
C SER A 474 -2.10 -4.61 -9.26
N THR A 475 -1.18 -5.20 -8.49
CA THR A 475 -0.63 -4.58 -7.26
C THR A 475 0.89 -4.49 -7.23
N MET A 476 1.42 -3.61 -6.36
CA MET A 476 2.86 -3.40 -6.19
C MET A 476 3.57 -4.67 -5.70
N ILE A 477 2.96 -5.39 -4.75
CA ILE A 477 3.46 -6.64 -4.16
C ILE A 477 2.33 -7.68 -4.17
N GLY A 478 2.61 -8.86 -4.71
CA GLY A 478 1.74 -10.02 -4.62
C GLY A 478 2.30 -11.06 -3.65
N PHE A 479 1.46 -11.80 -2.95
CA PHE A 479 1.88 -12.85 -2.01
C PHE A 479 0.83 -13.95 -1.89
N ASN A 480 1.16 -14.99 -1.13
CA ASN A 480 0.22 -15.99 -0.65
C ASN A 480 0.60 -16.42 0.78
N SER A 481 0.04 -17.52 1.26
CA SER A 481 0.31 -18.05 2.60
C SER A 481 1.77 -18.53 2.82
N ASP A 482 2.60 -18.66 1.77
CA ASP A 482 4.01 -19.07 1.88
C ASP A 482 4.90 -17.82 1.97
N PRO A 483 5.57 -17.55 3.10
CA PRO A 483 6.39 -16.36 3.25
C PRO A 483 7.66 -16.33 2.37
N ASP A 484 8.02 -17.48 1.78
CA ASP A 484 9.12 -17.53 0.80
C ASP A 484 8.64 -17.10 -0.61
N LYS A 485 7.34 -16.88 -0.80
CA LYS A 485 6.70 -16.54 -2.08
C LYS A 485 6.05 -15.15 -2.03
N THR A 486 6.90 -14.13 -1.92
CA THR A 486 6.50 -12.73 -2.12
C THR A 486 7.00 -12.24 -3.48
N SER A 487 6.08 -11.84 -4.35
CA SER A 487 6.39 -11.22 -5.65
C SER A 487 6.58 -9.72 -5.52
N LYS A 488 7.70 -9.22 -6.05
CA LYS A 488 7.93 -7.80 -6.29
C LYS A 488 7.62 -7.54 -7.77
N SER A 489 6.59 -6.74 -8.04
CA SER A 489 6.14 -6.49 -9.41
C SER A 489 7.21 -5.81 -10.29
N THR A 490 6.97 -5.73 -11.60
CA THR A 490 7.83 -4.92 -12.48
C THR A 490 7.84 -3.45 -12.09
N SER A 491 6.69 -2.93 -11.63
CA SER A 491 6.55 -1.55 -11.12
C SER A 491 7.33 -1.35 -9.82
N TRP A 492 7.37 -2.36 -8.93
CA TRP A 492 8.21 -2.31 -7.71
C TRP A 492 9.67 -2.04 -8.04
N HIS A 493 10.21 -2.68 -9.08
CA HIS A 493 11.60 -2.47 -9.49
C HIS A 493 11.84 -1.06 -10.05
N VAL A 494 10.87 -0.49 -10.79
CA VAL A 494 10.94 0.88 -11.32
C VAL A 494 10.90 1.90 -10.18
N TYR A 495 9.92 1.79 -9.29
CA TYR A 495 9.78 2.68 -8.13
C TYR A 495 11.00 2.59 -7.23
N LYS A 496 11.50 1.38 -6.96
CA LYS A 496 12.73 1.18 -6.20
C LYS A 496 13.92 1.89 -6.85
N LEU A 497 14.13 1.74 -8.15
CA LEU A 497 15.23 2.41 -8.83
C LEU A 497 15.10 3.93 -8.69
N PHE A 498 13.91 4.50 -8.87
CA PHE A 498 13.75 5.94 -8.73
C PHE A 498 13.90 6.43 -7.29
N ASN A 499 13.44 5.65 -6.30
CA ASN A 499 13.53 6.00 -4.89
C ASN A 499 14.96 5.87 -4.33
N ASP A 500 15.72 4.86 -4.75
CA ASP A 500 17.13 4.69 -4.40
C ASP A 500 18.00 5.84 -4.94
N HIS A 501 17.58 6.46 -6.05
CA HIS A 501 18.27 7.56 -6.71
C HIS A 501 17.56 8.90 -6.47
N HIS A 502 17.44 9.26 -5.19
CA HIS A 502 16.68 10.42 -4.73
C HIS A 502 17.22 11.76 -5.23
N MET A 503 16.36 12.61 -5.78
CA MET A 503 16.68 14.00 -6.11
C MET A 503 16.17 14.93 -5.00
N THR A 504 17.08 15.69 -4.37
CA THR A 504 16.72 16.75 -3.42
C THR A 504 16.30 18.04 -4.12
N HIS A 505 16.78 18.25 -5.34
CA HIS A 505 16.46 19.38 -6.19
C HIS A 505 16.37 18.89 -7.63
N THR A 506 15.39 19.39 -8.39
CA THR A 506 15.41 19.26 -9.84
C THR A 506 16.44 20.22 -10.43
N LEU A 507 16.85 19.96 -11.67
CA LEU A 507 17.73 20.83 -12.45
C LEU A 507 17.13 21.02 -13.85
N PRO A 508 17.10 22.24 -14.39
CA PRO A 508 16.67 22.48 -15.75
C PRO A 508 17.57 21.76 -16.75
N ALA A 509 16.98 21.24 -17.82
CA ALA A 509 17.71 20.61 -18.91
C ALA A 509 17.23 21.11 -20.27
N THR A 510 18.16 21.29 -21.20
CA THR A 510 17.87 21.59 -22.61
C THR A 510 18.25 20.39 -23.47
N SER A 511 17.42 20.08 -24.47
CA SER A 511 17.65 19.01 -25.44
C SER A 511 17.59 19.52 -26.87
N ASP A 512 18.32 18.86 -27.78
CA ASP A 512 18.24 19.09 -29.23
C ASP A 512 17.11 18.31 -29.92
N SER A 513 16.35 17.54 -29.14
CA SER A 513 15.22 16.72 -29.57
C SER A 513 14.05 16.89 -28.61
N ASP A 514 12.84 16.80 -29.13
CA ASP A 514 11.62 16.72 -28.32
C ASP A 514 11.58 15.41 -27.51
N PHE A 515 10.72 15.36 -26.50
CA PHE A 515 10.44 14.13 -25.78
C PHE A 515 9.78 13.09 -26.69
N GLY A 516 10.10 11.81 -26.44
CA GLY A 516 9.65 10.69 -27.28
C GLY A 516 10.67 10.33 -28.36
N PRO A 517 11.27 9.12 -28.34
CA PRO A 517 11.00 8.01 -27.42
C PRO A 517 11.70 8.13 -26.06
N LEU A 518 12.58 9.11 -25.86
CA LEU A 518 13.28 9.34 -24.59
C LEU A 518 12.51 10.35 -23.73
N TYR A 519 12.23 9.98 -22.49
CA TYR A 519 11.64 10.81 -21.45
C TYR A 519 12.59 10.88 -20.27
N TYR A 520 12.71 12.03 -19.62
CA TYR A 520 13.65 12.21 -18.51
C TYR A 520 13.28 13.32 -17.55
N ALA A 521 13.82 13.19 -16.33
CA ALA A 521 13.89 14.22 -15.31
C ALA A 521 15.33 14.30 -14.79
N THR A 522 15.75 15.49 -14.39
CA THR A 522 17.13 15.79 -14.01
C THR A 522 17.18 16.54 -12.70
N GLY A 523 18.25 16.32 -11.95
CA GLY A 523 18.39 16.93 -10.63
C GLY A 523 19.68 16.56 -9.94
N MET A 524 19.71 16.90 -8.65
CA MET A 524 20.83 16.60 -7.77
C MET A 524 20.36 16.06 -6.43
N ASN A 525 21.22 15.26 -5.83
CA ASN A 525 21.17 14.98 -4.41
C ASN A 525 22.22 15.84 -3.70
N ASN A 526 21.79 16.88 -2.99
CA ASN A 526 22.68 17.80 -2.28
C ASN A 526 23.39 17.13 -1.09
N GLN A 527 22.88 16.01 -0.57
CA GLN A 527 23.52 15.28 0.53
C GLN A 527 24.75 14.52 0.04
N THR A 528 24.69 13.97 -1.18
CA THR A 528 25.80 13.22 -1.79
C THR A 528 26.58 14.02 -2.83
N ASN A 529 26.11 15.22 -3.19
CA ASN A 529 26.59 16.05 -4.29
C ASN A 529 26.52 15.34 -5.66
N ALA A 530 25.62 14.36 -5.79
CA ALA A 530 25.45 13.57 -7.00
C ALA A 530 24.50 14.27 -7.98
N HIS A 531 24.88 14.36 -9.25
CA HIS A 531 24.01 14.76 -10.36
C HIS A 531 23.32 13.52 -10.92
N ILE A 532 22.01 13.62 -11.12
CA ILE A 532 21.13 12.50 -11.45
C ILE A 532 20.37 12.82 -12.73
N PHE A 533 20.33 11.85 -13.63
CA PHE A 533 19.46 11.82 -14.80
C PHE A 533 18.62 10.57 -14.70
N LYS A 534 17.31 10.70 -14.49
CA LYS A 534 16.38 9.56 -14.54
C LYS A 534 15.70 9.56 -15.90
N ALA A 535 15.60 8.41 -16.54
CA ALA A 535 15.03 8.32 -17.88
C ALA A 535 14.26 7.04 -18.12
N ALA A 536 13.30 7.12 -19.03
CA ALA A 536 12.57 6.01 -19.59
C ALA A 536 12.58 6.11 -21.12
N VAL A 537 12.76 4.98 -21.78
CA VAL A 537 12.61 4.86 -23.24
C VAL A 537 11.32 4.11 -23.51
N TYR A 538 10.37 4.79 -24.16
CA TYR A 538 9.07 4.25 -24.51
C TYR A 538 8.82 4.37 -26.02
N ASN A 539 8.27 3.33 -26.64
CA ASN A 539 7.90 3.29 -28.05
C ASN A 539 9.04 3.61 -29.05
N SER A 540 10.24 3.06 -28.81
CA SER A 540 11.35 3.08 -29.78
C SER A 540 11.48 1.75 -30.54
N THR A 541 11.94 1.79 -31.79
CA THR A 541 12.22 0.58 -32.59
C THR A 541 13.65 0.06 -32.42
N GLU A 542 14.54 0.86 -31.84
CA GLU A 542 15.94 0.52 -31.61
C GLU A 542 16.48 1.22 -30.35
N ALA A 543 17.70 0.86 -29.93
CA ALA A 543 18.33 1.47 -28.76
C ALA A 543 18.60 2.96 -29.00
N VAL A 544 18.18 3.81 -28.07
CA VAL A 544 18.30 5.28 -28.14
C VAL A 544 19.71 5.70 -27.68
N PRO A 545 20.53 6.29 -28.56
CA PRO A 545 21.81 6.87 -28.14
C PRO A 545 21.59 8.19 -27.38
N VAL A 546 22.27 8.35 -26.25
CA VAL A 546 22.17 9.53 -25.38
C VAL A 546 23.55 10.15 -25.19
N SER A 547 23.60 11.48 -25.30
CA SER A 547 24.76 12.32 -25.02
C SER A 547 24.40 13.30 -23.90
N LEU A 548 24.74 12.92 -22.66
CA LEU A 548 24.38 13.66 -21.46
C LEU A 548 25.55 14.49 -20.95
N SER A 549 25.32 15.75 -20.60
CA SER A 549 26.29 16.58 -19.88
C SER A 549 25.60 17.32 -18.74
N PHE A 550 26.35 17.49 -17.65
CA PHE A 550 25.97 18.35 -16.53
C PHE A 550 26.94 19.53 -16.52
N GLU A 551 26.41 20.75 -16.46
CA GLU A 551 27.22 21.94 -16.31
C GLU A 551 28.09 21.83 -15.03
N GLY A 552 29.36 22.21 -15.14
CA GLY A 552 30.33 22.04 -14.06
C GLY A 552 30.99 20.66 -13.97
N ILE A 553 30.46 19.63 -14.64
CA ILE A 553 31.07 18.29 -14.69
C ILE A 553 32.03 18.18 -15.88
N GLY A 554 33.31 17.99 -15.56
CA GLY A 554 34.40 17.97 -16.53
C GLY A 554 34.74 16.59 -17.10
N ARG A 555 35.66 16.58 -18.07
CA ARG A 555 36.22 15.35 -18.65
C ARG A 555 36.77 14.44 -17.56
N GLY A 556 36.44 13.16 -17.67
CA GLY A 556 36.97 12.11 -16.81
C GLY A 556 36.18 11.85 -15.53
N ALA A 557 35.15 12.65 -15.24
CA ALA A 557 34.17 12.35 -14.21
C ALA A 557 33.53 10.98 -14.42
N MET A 558 33.16 10.32 -13.31
CA MET A 558 32.57 8.99 -13.32
C MET A 558 31.09 9.08 -12.95
N ALA A 559 30.27 8.27 -13.61
CA ALA A 559 28.90 8.03 -13.21
C ALA A 559 28.61 6.53 -13.21
N GLU A 560 27.69 6.11 -12.35
CA GLU A 560 27.09 4.79 -12.40
C GLU A 560 25.80 4.88 -13.20
N LEU A 561 25.69 4.03 -14.22
CA LEU A 561 24.52 3.88 -15.06
C LEU A 561 23.85 2.56 -14.72
N THR A 562 22.70 2.65 -14.06
CA THR A 562 21.82 1.52 -13.79
C THR A 562 20.71 1.49 -14.84
N ILE A 563 20.47 0.34 -15.47
CA ILE A 563 19.42 0.14 -16.48
C ILE A 563 18.57 -1.06 -16.08
N LEU A 564 17.26 -0.89 -16.09
CA LEU A 564 16.26 -1.95 -15.99
C LEU A 564 15.72 -2.31 -17.37
N THR A 565 15.57 -3.60 -17.61
CA THR A 565 14.96 -4.19 -18.82
C THR A 565 14.17 -5.44 -18.46
N ALA A 566 13.25 -5.84 -19.33
CA ALA A 566 12.56 -7.14 -19.25
C ALA A 566 12.68 -7.90 -20.59
N PRO A 567 12.33 -9.20 -20.64
CA PRO A 567 12.39 -9.98 -21.87
C PRO A 567 11.48 -9.49 -23.01
N ASN A 568 10.31 -8.94 -22.69
CA ASN A 568 9.35 -8.38 -23.65
C ASN A 568 8.37 -7.44 -22.93
N GLU A 569 7.48 -6.81 -23.70
CA GLU A 569 6.54 -5.77 -23.24
C GLU A 569 5.43 -6.28 -22.29
N VAL A 570 5.08 -7.57 -22.38
CA VAL A 570 4.03 -8.20 -21.55
C VAL A 570 4.59 -9.00 -20.38
N ALA A 571 5.91 -8.93 -20.15
CA ALA A 571 6.56 -9.69 -19.08
C ALA A 571 6.14 -9.18 -17.70
N MET A 572 5.87 -10.11 -16.78
CA MET A 572 5.33 -9.87 -15.44
C MET A 572 6.11 -10.67 -14.39
N ASN A 573 6.14 -10.19 -13.14
CA ASN A 573 6.60 -10.93 -11.97
C ASN A 573 5.39 -11.47 -11.18
N GLY A 574 5.24 -12.79 -11.10
CA GLY A 574 4.22 -13.45 -10.27
C GLY A 574 4.80 -14.09 -9.00
N VAL A 575 3.93 -14.49 -8.06
CA VAL A 575 4.30 -15.05 -6.74
C VAL A 575 5.12 -16.34 -6.81
N ASP A 576 4.91 -17.16 -7.83
CA ASP A 576 5.72 -18.36 -8.11
C ASP A 576 6.78 -18.14 -9.20
N GLY A 577 6.92 -16.90 -9.69
CA GLY A 577 7.78 -16.54 -10.80
C GLY A 577 9.19 -16.15 -10.35
N ALA A 578 10.18 -16.44 -11.18
CA ALA A 578 11.49 -15.81 -11.05
C ALA A 578 11.38 -14.32 -11.38
N ASN A 579 12.18 -13.48 -10.72
CA ASN A 579 12.28 -12.07 -11.09
C ASN A 579 12.76 -11.92 -12.54
N ILE A 580 11.91 -11.38 -13.41
CA ILE A 580 12.20 -11.18 -14.83
C ILE A 580 12.89 -9.84 -15.11
N VAL A 581 12.87 -8.89 -14.17
CA VAL A 581 13.47 -7.57 -14.34
C VAL A 581 14.99 -7.69 -14.20
N LYS A 582 15.70 -7.42 -15.30
CA LYS A 582 17.16 -7.42 -15.35
C LYS A 582 17.69 -6.05 -15.00
N THR A 583 18.47 -5.98 -13.92
CA THR A 583 19.21 -4.78 -13.53
C THR A 583 20.65 -4.90 -14.02
N LYS A 584 21.14 -3.88 -14.74
CA LYS A 584 22.53 -3.77 -15.16
C LYS A 584 23.11 -2.44 -14.70
N THR A 585 24.08 -2.49 -13.79
CA THR A 585 24.85 -1.31 -13.37
C THR A 585 26.23 -1.32 -14.01
N THR A 586 26.62 -0.21 -14.61
CA THR A 586 27.93 -0.03 -15.26
C THR A 586 28.53 1.32 -14.92
N LYS A 587 29.85 1.40 -14.85
CA LYS A 587 30.56 2.67 -14.71
C LYS A 587 30.77 3.29 -16.09
N ILE A 588 30.33 4.52 -16.27
CA ILE A 588 30.56 5.33 -17.46
C ILE A 588 31.45 6.52 -17.11
N LYS A 589 32.23 6.99 -18.09
CA LYS A 589 33.20 8.06 -17.91
C LYS A 589 32.91 9.20 -18.87
N ALA A 590 32.90 10.43 -18.35
CA ALA A 590 32.74 11.63 -19.14
C ALA A 590 33.91 11.80 -20.13
N GLY A 591 33.56 11.93 -21.41
CA GLY A 591 34.48 12.15 -22.52
C GLY A 591 34.91 13.62 -22.66
N LYS A 592 35.09 14.07 -23.90
CA LYS A 592 35.37 15.49 -24.19
C LYS A 592 34.18 16.34 -23.71
N GLN A 593 34.47 17.56 -23.23
CA GLN A 593 33.45 18.50 -22.75
C GLN A 593 32.54 17.98 -21.62
N GLY A 594 32.97 16.96 -20.86
CA GLY A 594 32.16 16.41 -19.77
C GLY A 594 31.03 15.48 -20.20
N ILE A 595 30.97 15.09 -21.48
CA ILE A 595 29.85 14.32 -22.02
C ILE A 595 29.93 12.84 -21.63
N PHE A 596 28.88 12.34 -20.99
CA PHE A 596 28.60 10.92 -20.85
C PHE A 596 27.84 10.41 -22.08
N SER A 597 28.41 9.41 -22.77
CA SER A 597 27.77 8.78 -23.94
C SER A 597 27.39 7.34 -23.64
N PHE A 598 26.12 7.00 -23.82
CA PHE A 598 25.59 5.65 -23.60
C PHE A 598 24.40 5.39 -24.53
N LYS A 599 23.89 4.15 -24.52
CA LYS A 599 22.68 3.75 -25.25
C LYS A 599 21.69 3.13 -24.29
N LEU A 600 20.44 3.52 -24.41
CA LEU A 600 19.34 2.93 -23.65
C LEU A 600 18.57 1.96 -24.57
N PRO A 601 18.38 0.70 -24.18
CA PRO A 601 17.55 -0.24 -24.94
C PRO A 601 16.13 0.29 -25.15
N SER A 602 15.45 -0.19 -26.19
CA SER A 602 14.00 0.03 -26.28
C SER A 602 13.30 -0.56 -25.06
N LEU A 603 12.28 0.15 -24.58
CA LEU A 603 11.48 -0.23 -23.42
C LEU A 603 12.37 -0.47 -22.18
N SER A 604 13.03 0.59 -21.72
CA SER A 604 13.95 0.56 -20.59
C SER A 604 13.78 1.74 -19.64
N VAL A 605 14.16 1.56 -18.38
CA VAL A 605 14.26 2.62 -17.37
C VAL A 605 15.69 2.69 -16.89
N ALA A 606 16.26 3.88 -16.77
CA ALA A 606 17.67 4.05 -16.46
C ALA A 606 17.95 5.26 -15.57
N VAL A 607 18.99 5.13 -14.75
CA VAL A 607 19.53 6.22 -13.95
C VAL A 607 21.05 6.27 -14.06
N PRO A 608 21.60 7.22 -14.83
CA PRO A 608 22.93 7.76 -14.61
C PRO A 608 23.00 8.65 -13.36
N GLU A 609 23.90 8.32 -12.43
CA GLU A 609 24.23 9.13 -11.25
C GLU A 609 25.75 9.34 -11.14
N THR A 610 26.20 10.59 -10.98
CA THR A 610 27.63 10.89 -10.78
C THR A 610 28.11 10.45 -9.39
N ARG A 611 29.36 9.97 -9.31
CA ARG A 611 30.02 9.59 -8.05
C ARG A 611 31.12 10.56 -7.65
#